data_AF-A0A925Q0A3-F1
#
_entry.id   AF-A0A925Q0A3-F1
#
_cell.length_a   1.000
_cell.length_b   1.000
_cell.length_c   1.000
_cell.angle_alpha   90.00
_cell.angle_beta   90.00
_cell.angle_gamma   90.00
#
_symmetry.space_group_name_H-M   'P 1'
#
loop_
_entity.id
_entity.type
_entity.pdbx_description
1 polymer ?
#
loop_
_entity_poly.entity_id
_entity_poly.type
_entity_poly.pdbx_seq_one_letter_code
_entity_poly.pdbx_strand_id
1 'polypeptide(L)' 'LGARQSGAPLLRFADLERDTDLVELARNVSEELINAKSPAVEKHLDRWLGTRQFFLKS' A
#
# COMPACT_ATOMS: atom_id res chain seq x y z
N LEU A 1 8.63 -22.12 -31.37
CA LEU A 1 9.17 -22.09 -29.99
C LEU A 1 9.31 -20.61 -29.61
N GLY A 2 8.48 -19.98 -28.78
CA GLY A 2 7.79 -20.51 -27.62
C GLY A 2 8.62 -20.29 -26.34
N ALA A 3 9.03 -19.06 -26.06
CA ALA A 3 9.54 -18.67 -24.75
C ALA A 3 9.43 -17.16 -24.56
N ARG A 4 8.21 -16.68 -24.29
CA ARG A 4 8.05 -15.47 -23.47
C ARG A 4 8.60 -15.85 -22.10
N GLN A 5 9.89 -15.60 -21.87
CA GLN A 5 10.47 -15.64 -20.53
C GLN A 5 9.85 -14.49 -19.75
N SER A 6 8.66 -14.73 -19.20
CA SER A 6 7.97 -13.88 -18.25
C SER A 6 8.75 -13.89 -16.93
N GLY A 7 9.93 -13.28 -16.92
CA GLY A 7 10.78 -13.13 -15.75
C GLY A 7 10.38 -11.88 -14.98
N ALA A 8 9.85 -12.09 -13.78
CA ALA A 8 9.33 -11.11 -12.82
C ALA A 8 7.90 -10.56 -13.14
N PRO A 9 6.94 -10.67 -12.19
CA PRO A 9 5.74 -9.87 -12.26
C PRO A 9 6.19 -8.41 -12.22
N LEU A 10 5.93 -7.66 -13.29
CA LEU A 10 6.01 -6.21 -13.27
C LEU A 10 4.96 -5.76 -12.25
N LEU A 11 5.37 -5.59 -10.99
CA LEU A 11 4.70 -4.73 -10.04
C LEU A 11 4.69 -3.36 -10.71
N ARG A 12 3.63 -3.04 -11.44
CA ARG A 12 3.35 -1.66 -11.80
C ARG A 12 3.16 -0.96 -10.47
N PHE A 13 4.14 -0.15 -10.09
CA PHE A 13 3.94 0.84 -9.05
C PHE A 13 2.64 1.59 -9.38
N ALA A 14 1.79 1.80 -8.37
CA ALA A 14 0.59 2.58 -8.52
C ALA A 14 0.98 3.95 -9.07
N ASP A 15 0.31 4.37 -10.13
CA ASP A 15 0.55 5.66 -10.77
C ASP A 15 -0.42 6.64 -10.11
N LEU A 16 0.10 7.48 -9.22
CA LEU A 16 -0.73 8.36 -8.40
C LEU A 16 -1.58 9.34 -9.23
N GLU A 17 -1.12 9.71 -10.43
CA GLU A 17 -1.86 10.59 -11.34
C GLU A 17 -3.00 9.84 -12.03
N ARG A 18 -2.80 8.56 -12.36
CA ARG A 18 -3.84 7.71 -12.99
C ARG A 18 -4.81 7.11 -11.98
N ASP A 19 -4.34 6.88 -10.76
CA ASP A 19 -5.05 6.18 -9.69
C ASP A 19 -5.61 7.18 -8.65
N THR A 20 -5.75 8.45 -9.01
CA THR A 20 -6.20 9.52 -8.09
C THR A 20 -7.52 9.16 -7.39
N ASP A 21 -8.51 8.63 -8.13
CA ASP A 21 -9.80 8.22 -7.55
C ASP A 21 -9.63 7.14 -6.46
N LEU A 22 -8.69 6.22 -6.65
CA LEU A 22 -8.38 5.18 -5.66
C LEU A 22 -7.68 5.76 -4.43
N VAL A 23 -6.81 6.74 -4.63
CA VAL A 23 -6.13 7.44 -3.53
C VAL A 23 -7.13 8.24 -2.70
N GLU A 24 -8.08 8.93 -3.34
CA GLU A 24 -9.14 9.67 -2.66
C GLU A 24 -10.06 8.73 -1.86
N LEU A 25 -10.46 7.61 -2.46
CA LEU A 25 -11.25 6.59 -1.75
C LEU A 25 -10.50 6.04 -0.53
N ALA A 26 -9.22 5.69 -0.72
CA ALA A 26 -8.40 5.18 0.37
C ALA A 26 -8.27 6.20 1.52
N ARG A 27 -8.16 7.49 1.18
CA ARG A 27 -8.12 8.58 2.17
C ARG A 27 -9.42 8.66 2.98
N ASN A 28 -10.57 8.69 2.30
CA ASN A 28 -11.88 8.80 2.96
C ASN A 28 -12.11 7.64 3.93
N VAL A 29 -11.84 6.41 3.48
CA VAL A 29 -11.96 5.21 4.32
C VAL A 29 -10.99 5.27 5.52
N SER A 30 -9.78 5.79 5.31
CA SER A 30 -8.81 5.94 6.41
C SER A 30 -9.32 6.91 7.48
N GLU A 31 -9.91 8.04 7.07
CA GLU A 31 -10.51 9.01 7.99
C GLU A 31 -11.68 8.38 8.78
N GLU A 32 -12.54 7.62 8.13
CA GLU A 32 -13.62 6.87 8.79
C GLU A 32 -13.09 5.89 9.83
N LEU A 33 -12.08 5.09 9.48
CA LEU A 33 -11.48 4.10 10.39
C LEU A 33 -10.84 4.75 11.62
N ILE A 34 -10.18 5.90 11.43
CA ILE A 34 -9.58 6.67 12.52
C ILE A 34 -10.67 7.24 13.43
N ASN A 35 -11.70 7.87 12.87
CA ASN A 35 -12.81 8.45 13.63
C ASN A 35 -13.58 7.39 14.41
N ALA A 36 -13.77 6.20 13.83
CA ALA A 36 -14.38 5.05 14.47
C ALA A 36 -13.48 4.36 15.50
N LYS A 37 -12.22 4.79 15.67
CA LYS A 37 -11.20 4.14 16.51
C LYS A 37 -11.08 2.64 16.21
N SER A 38 -11.13 2.29 14.92
CA SER A 38 -11.12 0.91 14.49
C SER A 38 -9.80 0.22 14.86
N PRO A 39 -9.83 -1.03 15.39
CA PRO A 39 -8.62 -1.80 15.67
C PRO A 39 -7.83 -2.14 14.39
N ALA A 40 -8.40 -1.91 13.20
CA ALA A 40 -7.69 -2.04 11.94
C ALA A 40 -6.58 -0.97 11.78
N VAL A 41 -6.73 0.22 12.40
CA VAL A 41 -5.75 1.31 12.30
C VAL A 41 -4.38 0.84 12.81
N GLU A 42 -4.32 0.25 14.00
CA GLU A 42 -3.09 -0.28 14.58
C GLU A 42 -2.45 -1.37 13.72
N LYS A 43 -3.26 -2.29 13.17
CA LYS A 43 -2.76 -3.35 12.28
C LYS A 43 -2.16 -2.80 10.98
N HIS A 44 -2.78 -1.75 10.44
CA HIS A 44 -2.22 -1.06 9.26
C HIS A 44 -0.91 -0.37 9.62
N LEU A 45 -0.86 0.39 10.72
CA LEU A 45 0.37 1.05 11.18
C LEU A 45 1.49 0.04 11.41
N ASP A 46 1.23 -1.08 12.11
CA ASP A 46 2.21 -2.13 12.33
C ASP A 46 2.74 -2.72 11.03
N ARG A 47 1.86 -3.05 10.08
CA ARG A 47 2.28 -3.57 8.76
C ARG A 47 3.16 -2.58 7.99
N TRP A 48 2.78 -1.31 7.93
CA TRP A 48 3.45 -0.33 7.07
C TRP A 48 4.68 0.31 7.74
N LEU A 49 4.63 0.57 9.05
CA LEU A 49 5.73 1.16 9.82
C LEU A 49 6.67 0.11 10.43
N GLY A 50 6.15 -1.05 10.84
CA GLY A 50 6.94 -2.20 11.31
C GLY A 50 7.84 -2.79 10.22
N THR A 51 7.57 -2.48 8.94
CA THR A 51 8.47 -2.78 7.83
C THR A 51 9.54 -1.68 7.61
N ARG A 52 9.27 -0.41 7.99
CA ARG A 52 10.24 0.71 7.87
C ARG A 52 11.36 0.68 8.91
N GLN A 53 11.12 0.11 10.09
CA GLN A 53 12.19 -0.12 11.09
C GLN A 53 13.31 -1.05 10.58
N PHE A 54 13.05 -1.88 9.57
CA PHE A 54 14.09 -2.65 8.88
C PHE A 54 14.92 -1.80 7.89
N PHE A 55 14.38 -0.70 7.38
CA PHE A 55 15.07 0.19 6.44
C PHE A 55 15.90 1.30 7.12
N LEU A 56 15.63 1.60 8.39
CA LEU A 56 16.39 2.59 9.18
C LEU A 56 17.60 1.99 9.93
N LYS A 57 17.86 0.68 9.78
CA LYS A 57 19.13 0.05 10.16
C LYS A 57 19.98 -0.17 8.91
N SER A 58 20.69 0.86 8.47
CA SER A 58 21.84 0.77 7.55
C SER A 58 22.79 1.93 7.82
#